data_AF-A0A2V6CQA4-F1
#
_entry.id   AF-A0A2V6CQA4-F1
#
_cell.length_a   1.000
_cell.length_b   1.000
_cell.length_c   1.000
_cell.angle_alpha   90.00
_cell.angle_beta   90.00
_cell.angle_gamma   90.00
#
_symmetry.space_group_name_H-M   'P 1'
#
loop_
_entity.id
_entity.type
_entity.pdbx_description
1 polymer ?
#
loop_
_entity_poly.entity_id
_entity_poly.type
_entity_poly.pdbx_seq_one_letter_code
_entity_poly.pdbx_strand_id
1 'polypeptide(L)' 'MKMNSSTFDNIVASYYPAVYSFASRLTDNPREAIALTRDAFSTARKRVMRLRDQSAIAAVLFSSVIRAGLTAA' A
#
# COMPACT_ATOMS: atom_id res chain seq x y z
N MET A 1 13.03 -10.64 16.02
CA MET A 1 12.11 -11.28 15.05
C MET A 1 12.20 -10.52 13.73
N LYS A 2 12.91 -11.08 12.75
CA LYS A 2 13.12 -10.49 11.42
C LYS A 2 11.82 -10.66 10.63
N MET A 3 11.29 -9.59 10.06
CA MET A 3 10.01 -9.64 9.35
C MET A 3 10.21 -10.46 8.07
N ASN A 4 9.70 -11.69 8.08
CA ASN A 4 9.75 -12.63 6.96
C ASN A 4 8.76 -12.21 5.88
N SER A 5 9.01 -12.62 4.63
CA SER A 5 8.13 -12.32 3.48
C SER A 5 6.67 -12.65 3.78
N SER A 6 6.41 -13.73 4.50
CA SER A 6 5.07 -14.16 4.94
C SER A 6 4.31 -13.11 5.76
N THR A 7 5.01 -12.30 6.56
CA THR A 7 4.37 -11.20 7.31
C THR A 7 3.96 -10.07 6.38
N PHE A 8 4.79 -9.77 5.38
CA PHE A 8 4.46 -8.78 4.36
C PHE A 8 3.30 -9.23 3.49
N ASP A 9 3.28 -10.50 3.07
CA ASP A 9 2.17 -11.07 2.30
C ASP A 9 0.84 -11.01 3.08
N ASN A 10 0.88 -11.24 4.40
CA ASN A 10 -0.30 -11.11 5.26
C ASN A 10 -0.77 -9.65 5.38
N ILE A 11 0.16 -8.70 5.52
CA ILE A 11 -0.16 -7.25 5.50
C ILE A 11 -0.77 -6.87 4.15
N VAL A 12 -0.18 -7.31 3.03
CA VAL A 12 -0.74 -7.05 1.71
C VAL A 12 -2.15 -7.63 1.64
N ALA A 13 -2.36 -8.90 1.97
CA ALA A 13 -3.69 -9.51 1.94
C ALA A 13 -4.73 -8.76 2.81
N SER A 14 -4.32 -8.25 3.98
CA SER A 14 -5.22 -7.54 4.90
C SER A 14 -5.55 -6.11 4.45
N TYR A 15 -4.57 -5.39 3.90
CA TYR A 15 -4.72 -3.97 3.54
C TYR A 15 -5.00 -3.72 2.06
N TYR A 16 -4.78 -4.70 1.18
CA TYR A 16 -5.01 -4.59 -0.25
C TYR A 16 -6.44 -4.17 -0.61
N PRO A 17 -7.52 -4.73 -0.03
CA PRO A 17 -8.88 -4.32 -0.35
C PRO A 17 -9.14 -2.84 -0.02
N ALA A 18 -8.64 -2.37 1.13
CA ALA A 18 -8.82 -0.99 1.58
C ALA A 18 -8.04 0.00 0.70
N VAL A 19 -6.78 -0.34 0.39
CA VAL A 19 -5.94 0.47 -0.49
C VAL A 19 -6.49 0.52 -1.91
N TYR A 20 -6.90 -0.64 -2.45
CA TYR A 20 -7.48 -0.74 -3.78
C TYR A 20 -8.79 0.03 -3.88
N SER A 21 -9.67 -0.07 -2.89
CA SER A 21 -10.93 0.70 -2.89
C SER A 21 -10.67 2.20 -2.83
N PHE A 22 -9.62 2.65 -2.14
CA PHE A 22 -9.23 4.07 -2.12
C PHE A 22 -8.64 4.50 -3.47
N ALA A 23 -7.72 3.72 -4.04
CA ALA A 23 -7.14 3.98 -5.35
C ALA A 23 -8.22 4.01 -6.45
N SER A 24 -9.20 3.10 -6.39
CA SER A 24 -10.34 3.06 -7.32
C SER A 24 -11.30 4.24 -7.17
N ARG A 25 -11.33 4.92 -6.01
CA ARG A 25 -12.07 6.19 -5.87
C ARG A 25 -11.28 7.37 -6.40
N LEU A 26 -9.96 7.24 -6.41
CA LEU A 26 -9.06 8.27 -6.89
C LEU A 26 -8.87 8.21 -8.41
N THR A 27 -8.99 7.03 -8.99
CA THR A 27 -8.87 6.79 -10.43
C THR A 27 -10.13 6.09 -10.95
N ASP A 28 -10.80 6.66 -11.94
CA ASP A 28 -11.92 6.01 -12.64
C ASP A 28 -11.48 4.79 -13.48
N ASN A 29 -10.17 4.57 -13.63
CA ASN A 29 -9.61 3.44 -14.35
C ASN A 29 -9.17 2.31 -13.40
N PRO A 30 -9.75 1.10 -13.49
CA PRO A 30 -9.38 -0.02 -12.63
C PRO A 30 -7.92 -0.47 -12.83
N ARG A 31 -7.36 -0.28 -14.03
CA ARG A 31 -5.95 -0.59 -14.32
C ARG A 31 -4.98 0.35 -13.59
N GLU A 32 -5.32 1.64 -13.51
CA GLU A 32 -4.52 2.63 -12.79
C GLU A 32 -4.60 2.40 -11.29
N ALA A 33 -5.79 2.07 -10.76
CA ALA A 33 -5.96 1.70 -9.36
C ALA A 33 -5.08 0.52 -8.94
N ILE A 34 -4.97 -0.52 -9.79
CA ILE A 34 -4.09 -1.67 -9.54
C ILE A 34 -2.61 -1.25 -9.57
N ALA A 35 -2.22 -0.45 -10.56
CA ALA A 35 -0.85 0.03 -10.70
C ALA A 35 -0.43 0.88 -9.50
N LEU A 36 -1.28 1.81 -9.07
CA LEU A 36 -1.11 2.67 -7.89
C LEU A 36 -0.98 1.86 -6.61
N THR A 37 -1.88 0.89 -6.41
CA THR A 37 -1.85 0.02 -5.24
C THR A 37 -0.53 -0.74 -5.21
N ARG A 38 -0.13 -1.36 -6.33
CA ARG A 38 1.10 -2.14 -6.41
C ARG A 38 2.35 -1.28 -6.21
N ASP A 39 2.38 -0.08 -6.77
CA ASP A 39 3.48 0.86 -6.60
C ASP A 39 3.60 1.28 -5.14
N ALA A 40 2.49 1.63 -4.50
CA ALA A 40 2.44 2.01 -3.08
C ALA A 40 2.95 0.90 -2.16
N PHE A 41 2.56 -0.36 -2.39
CA PHE A 41 3.09 -1.49 -1.64
C PHE A 41 4.58 -1.73 -1.91
N SER A 42 5.04 -1.53 -3.15
CA SER A 42 6.45 -1.67 -3.53
C SER A 42 7.34 -0.62 -2.84
N THR A 43 6.93 0.65 -2.82
CA THR A 43 7.64 1.73 -2.12
C THR A 43 7.53 1.57 -0.60
N ALA A 44 6.39 1.11 -0.09
CA ALA A 44 6.20 0.84 1.33
C ALA A 44 7.00 -0.37 1.81
N ARG A 45 7.32 -1.36 0.96
CA ARG A 45 7.98 -2.62 1.34
C ARG A 45 9.20 -2.43 2.24
N LYS A 46 10.12 -1.52 1.89
CA LYS A 46 11.33 -1.26 2.69
C LYS A 46 11.01 -0.63 4.06
N ARG A 47 9.97 0.22 4.13
CA ARG A 47 9.52 0.86 5.39
C ARG A 47 8.76 -0.13 6.25
N VAL A 48 7.80 -0.86 5.66
CA VAL A 48 7.01 -1.91 6.31
C VAL A 48 7.91 -3.00 6.87
N MET A 49 8.96 -3.44 6.16
CA MET A 49 9.93 -4.41 6.71
C MET A 49 10.72 -3.91 7.93
N ARG A 50 10.87 -2.59 8.10
CA ARG A 50 11.51 -1.98 9.28
C ARG A 50 10.50 -1.68 10.39
N LEU A 51 9.24 -1.46 10.04
CA LEU A 51 8.15 -1.16 10.97
C LEU A 51 7.59 -2.46 11.54
N ARG A 52 7.42 -2.49 12.86
CA ARG A 52 6.84 -3.62 13.58
C ARG A 52 5.40 -3.35 14.01
N ASP A 53 4.93 -2.12 13.82
CA ASP A 53 3.64 -1.64 14.27
C ASP A 53 2.65 -1.59 13.11
N GLN A 54 1.50 -2.23 13.30
CA GLN A 54 0.45 -2.34 12.31
C GLN A 54 -0.17 -0.97 11.95
N SER A 55 -0.20 -0.04 12.90
CA SER A 55 -0.70 1.33 12.69
C SER A 55 0.28 2.14 11.84
N ALA A 56 1.58 1.99 12.08
CA ALA A 56 2.62 2.64 11.28
C ALA A 56 2.65 2.08 9.84
N ILE A 57 2.36 0.80 9.67
CA ILE A 57 2.23 0.15 8.36
C ILE A 57 1.04 0.74 7.59
N ALA A 58 -0.12 0.83 8.23
CA ALA A 58 -1.30 1.46 7.62
C ALA A 58 -1.02 2.91 7.21
N ALA A 59 -0.41 3.70 8.10
CA ALA A 59 -0.06 5.09 7.81
C ALA A 59 0.87 5.23 6.59
N VAL A 60 1.90 4.38 6.49
CA VAL A 60 2.82 4.38 5.34
C VAL A 60 2.09 3.98 4.06
N LEU A 61 1.22 2.98 4.09
CA LEU A 61 0.46 2.53 2.92
C LEU A 61 -0.49 3.63 2.42
N PHE A 62 -1.33 4.20 3.29
CA PHE A 62 -2.25 5.27 2.90
C PHE A 62 -1.51 6.52 2.41
N SER A 63 -0.41 6.90 3.08
CA SER A 63 0.42 8.04 2.64
C SER A 63 1.03 7.79 1.25
N SER A 64 1.44 6.56 0.97
CA SER A 64 2.03 6.20 -0.33
C SER A 64 0.99 6.25 -1.45
N VAL A 65 -0.23 5.79 -1.19
CA VAL A 65 -1.34 5.83 -2.15
C VAL A 65 -1.76 7.27 -2.44
N ILE A 66 -1.88 8.10 -1.39
CA ILE A 66 -2.16 9.54 -1.55
C ILE A 66 -1.07 10.22 -2.38
N ARG A 67 0.21 9.94 -2.08
CA ARG A 67 1.33 10.56 -2.80
C ARG A 67 1.40 10.11 -4.26
N ALA A 68 1.19 8.84 -4.53
CA ALA A 68 1.18 8.31 -5.89
C ALA A 68 -0.05 8.81 -6.66
N GLY A 69 -1.19 8.92 -5.99
CA GLY A 69 -2.42 9.50 -6.51
C GLY A 69 -2.33 10.99 -6.86
N LEU A 70 -1.70 11.79 -5.99
CA LEU A 70 -1.37 13.20 -6.24
C LEU A 70 -0.38 13.40 -7.40
N THR A 71 0.37 12.36 -7.76
CA THR A 71 1.31 12.40 -8.90
C THR A 71 0.64 11.94 -10.20
N ALA A 72 -0.47 11.21 -10.09
CA ALA A 72 -1.25 10.71 -11.23
C ALA A 72 -2.34 11.69 -11.69
N ALA A 73 -2.71 12.67 -10.85
CA ALA A 73 -3.68 13.72 -11.14
C ALA A 73 -3.07 14.93 -11.87
#